data_AF-A0A5P6VUG2-F1
#
_entry.id   AF-A0A5P6VUG2-F1
#
_cell.length_a   1.000
_cell.length_b   1.000
_cell.length_c   1.000
_cell.angle_alpha   90.00
_cell.angle_beta   90.00
_cell.angle_gamma   90.00
#
_symmetry.space_group_name_H-M   'P 1'
#
loop_
_entity.id
_entity.type
_entity.pdbx_description
1 polymer ?
#
loop_
_entity_poly.entity_id
_entity_poly.type
_entity_poly.pdbx_seq_one_letter_code
_entity_poly.pdbx_strand_id
1 'polypeptide(L)'
;MSEIYLISLIVGIVAVFILIFWLGINIEDPVERAGKRGEEVATDIISRVLKDDDILLTNVKISFEGSRSEIDNLIINSHGVFIIEVKNYVGELVGGLDDYEWKKYKTTPGGDIYCKTVKNPIKQVKRQIYILSHILRQHKLDVWVDGYVILLEKNSPVDDDMILESLSDIDKAIHGLGSNHLSDREIDIIADIFD
;
A
#
# COMPACT_ATOMS: atom_id res chain seq x y z
N MET A 1 -41.60 -28.62 28.84
CA MET A 1 -40.80 -27.51 29.41
C MET A 1 -39.47 -27.35 28.68
N SER A 2 -38.65 -28.39 28.54
CA SER A 2 -37.36 -28.36 27.82
C SER A 2 -37.46 -27.81 26.38
N GLU A 3 -38.47 -28.22 25.62
CA GLU A 3 -38.66 -27.77 24.23
C GLU A 3 -38.98 -26.26 24.11
N ILE A 4 -39.71 -25.69 25.07
CA ILE A 4 -40.04 -24.26 25.09
C ILE A 4 -38.78 -23.43 25.42
N TYR A 5 -37.93 -23.92 26.34
CA TYR A 5 -36.64 -23.30 26.62
C TYR A 5 -35.69 -23.37 25.42
N LEU A 6 -35.72 -24.47 24.66
CA LEU A 6 -34.91 -24.62 23.46
C LEU A 6 -35.36 -23.66 22.35
N ILE A 7 -36.66 -23.54 22.11
CA ILE A 7 -37.21 -22.64 21.09
C ILE A 7 -36.92 -21.17 21.46
N SER A 8 -37.12 -20.77 22.71
CA SER A 8 -36.84 -19.39 23.15
C SER A 8 -35.35 -19.03 23.05
N LEU A 9 -34.44 -19.98 23.32
CA LEU A 9 -33.01 -19.79 23.12
C LEU A 9 -32.66 -19.58 21.65
N ILE A 10 -33.21 -20.39 20.74
CA ILE A 10 -32.97 -20.26 19.30
C ILE A 10 -33.49 -18.92 18.77
N VAL A 11 -34.70 -18.51 19.17
CA VAL A 11 -35.27 -17.21 18.78
C VAL A 11 -34.40 -16.05 19.27
N GLY A 12 -33.90 -16.12 20.51
CA GLY A 12 -32.97 -15.13 21.05
C GLY A 12 -31.68 -15.02 20.24
N ILE A 13 -31.08 -16.16 19.89
CA ILE A 13 -29.85 -16.20 19.07
C ILE A 13 -30.09 -15.59 17.68
N VAL A 14 -31.19 -15.97 17.02
CA VAL A 14 -31.55 -15.44 15.69
C VAL A 14 -31.81 -13.93 15.75
N ALA A 15 -32.49 -13.43 16.79
CA ALA A 15 -32.72 -12.00 16.96
C ALA A 15 -31.41 -11.22 17.17
N VAL A 16 -30.43 -11.79 17.87
CA VAL A 16 -29.09 -11.19 18.04
C VAL A 16 -28.34 -11.15 16.70
N PHE A 17 -28.38 -12.21 15.90
CA PHE A 17 -27.76 -12.21 14.56
C PHE A 17 -28.41 -11.20 13.62
N ILE A 18 -29.74 -11.08 13.63
CA ILE A 18 -30.47 -10.05 12.88
C ILE A 18 -30.06 -8.65 13.36
N LEU A 19 -29.94 -8.45 14.67
CA LEU A 19 -29.51 -7.16 15.25
C LEU A 19 -28.08 -6.80 14.85
N ILE A 20 -27.13 -7.74 14.90
CA ILE A 20 -25.74 -7.53 14.46
C ILE A 20 -25.69 -7.16 12.97
N PHE A 21 -26.48 -7.85 12.15
CA PHE A 21 -26.61 -7.56 10.73
C PHE A 21 -27.22 -6.18 10.46
N TRP A 22 -28.27 -5.80 11.20
CA TRP A 22 -28.92 -4.49 11.10
C TRP A 22 -28.02 -3.34 11.57
N LEU A 23 -27.18 -3.60 12.57
CA LEU A 23 -26.20 -2.65 13.09
C LEU A 23 -24.96 -2.52 12.21
N GLY A 24 -24.82 -3.33 11.15
CA GLY A 24 -23.71 -3.23 10.20
C GLY A 24 -22.34 -3.42 10.85
N ILE A 25 -22.25 -4.21 11.92
CA ILE A 25 -21.00 -4.47 12.64
C ILE A 25 -20.11 -5.32 11.73
N ASN A 26 -19.25 -4.67 10.95
CA ASN A 26 -18.19 -5.31 10.21
C ASN A 26 -17.06 -5.61 11.19
N ILE A 27 -16.95 -6.88 11.61
CA ILE A 27 -15.77 -7.35 12.34
C ILE A 27 -14.65 -7.45 11.31
N GLU A 28 -13.85 -6.39 11.19
CA GLU A 28 -12.66 -6.40 10.33
C GLU A 28 -11.70 -7.51 10.76
N ASP A 29 -11.26 -8.30 9.79
CA ASP A 29 -10.34 -9.40 10.02
C ASP A 29 -9.03 -8.85 10.65
N PRO A 30 -8.42 -9.55 11.63
CA PRO A 30 -7.14 -9.15 12.20
C PRO A 30 -6.03 -8.88 11.16
N VAL A 31 -6.04 -9.59 10.03
CA VAL A 31 -5.10 -9.39 8.92
C VAL A 31 -5.34 -8.06 8.21
N GLU A 32 -6.61 -7.72 7.95
CA GLU A 32 -6.98 -6.44 7.33
C GLU A 32 -6.61 -5.26 8.24
N ARG A 33 -6.88 -5.37 9.54
CA ARG A 33 -6.48 -4.35 10.53
C ARG A 33 -4.96 -4.20 10.65
N ALA A 34 -4.22 -5.29 10.54
CA ALA A 34 -2.75 -5.23 10.53
C ALA A 34 -2.23 -4.58 9.24
N GLY A 35 -2.90 -4.79 8.11
CA GLY A 35 -2.65 -4.09 6.84
C GLY A 35 -2.84 -2.59 7.00
N LYS A 36 -4.04 -2.15 7.41
CA LYS A 36 -4.38 -0.73 7.61
C LYS A 36 -3.44 -0.02 8.60
N ARG A 37 -3.08 -0.66 9.72
CA ARG A 37 -2.10 -0.10 10.65
C ARG A 37 -0.70 0.03 10.05
N GLY A 38 -0.31 -0.91 9.20
CA GLY A 38 0.96 -0.82 8.47
C GLY A 38 0.98 0.36 7.51
N GLU A 39 -0.14 0.60 6.82
CA GLU A 39 -0.36 1.76 5.96
C GLU A 39 -0.32 3.06 6.77
N GLU A 40 -1.05 3.16 7.89
CA GLU A 40 -1.05 4.34 8.77
C GLU A 40 0.35 4.69 9.29
N VAL A 41 1.12 3.70 9.73
CA VAL A 41 2.51 3.90 10.20
C VAL A 41 3.39 4.41 9.07
N ALA A 42 3.22 3.90 7.85
CA ALA A 42 3.96 4.38 6.70
C ALA A 42 3.57 5.79 6.28
N THR A 43 2.28 6.11 6.25
CA THR A 43 1.80 7.48 6.00
C THR A 43 2.37 8.45 7.03
N ASP A 44 2.43 8.07 8.32
CA ASP A 44 3.08 8.89 9.35
C ASP A 44 4.58 9.08 9.07
N ILE A 45 5.32 8.03 8.70
CA ILE A 45 6.75 8.11 8.35
C ILE A 45 6.97 9.01 7.13
N ILE A 46 6.18 8.86 6.07
CA ILE A 46 6.26 9.67 4.85
C ILE A 46 5.92 11.12 5.17
N SER A 47 4.87 11.38 5.95
CA SER A 47 4.43 12.74 6.31
C SER A 47 5.52 13.58 7.01
N ARG A 48 6.49 12.93 7.67
CA ARG A 48 7.60 13.61 8.36
C ARG A 48 8.65 14.17 7.41
N VAL A 49 8.69 13.73 6.16
CA VAL A 49 9.64 14.22 5.15
C VAL A 49 8.98 15.13 4.13
N LEU A 50 7.64 15.16 4.06
CA LEU A 50 6.93 16.03 3.15
C LEU A 50 7.19 17.51 3.44
N LYS A 51 7.28 18.30 2.38
CA LYS A 51 7.36 19.76 2.39
C LYS A 51 5.98 20.37 2.16
N ASP A 52 5.88 21.68 2.40
CA ASP A 52 4.60 22.42 2.31
C ASP A 52 3.96 22.35 0.91
N ASP A 53 4.75 22.19 -0.14
CA ASP A 53 4.33 22.09 -1.54
C ASP A 53 4.14 20.65 -2.04
N ASP A 54 4.35 19.65 -1.20
CA ASP A 54 4.10 18.25 -1.55
C ASP A 54 2.62 17.89 -1.33
N ILE A 55 2.03 17.19 -2.30
CA ILE A 55 0.70 16.58 -2.16
C ILE A 55 0.87 15.08 -1.95
N LEU A 56 0.29 14.54 -0.88
CA LEU A 56 0.19 13.10 -0.62
C LEU A 56 -1.26 12.64 -0.81
N LEU A 57 -1.47 11.75 -1.77
CA LEU A 57 -2.73 11.02 -1.96
C LEU A 57 -2.55 9.56 -1.55
N THR A 58 -3.52 9.00 -0.80
CA THR A 58 -3.46 7.61 -0.33
C THR A 58 -4.59 6.77 -0.94
N ASN A 59 -4.34 5.49 -1.17
CA ASN A 59 -5.32 4.54 -1.72
C ASN A 59 -5.86 4.94 -3.11
N VAL A 60 -4.98 5.48 -3.97
CA VAL A 60 -5.35 5.98 -5.31
C VAL A 60 -5.61 4.80 -6.24
N LYS A 61 -6.81 4.73 -6.81
CA LYS A 61 -7.21 3.67 -7.75
C LYS A 61 -6.92 4.10 -9.18
N ILE A 62 -6.02 3.38 -9.82
CA ILE A 62 -5.61 3.63 -11.21
C ILE A 62 -6.06 2.52 -12.13
N SER A 63 -6.43 2.88 -13.36
CA SER A 63 -6.72 1.90 -14.39
C SER A 63 -6.38 2.39 -15.80
N PHE A 64 -5.74 1.52 -16.59
CA PHE A 64 -5.42 1.77 -17.99
C PHE A 64 -5.60 0.47 -18.79
N GLU A 65 -6.33 0.53 -19.91
CA GLU A 65 -6.61 -0.62 -20.80
C GLU A 65 -7.07 -1.90 -20.06
N GLY A 66 -7.93 -1.75 -19.05
CA GLY A 66 -8.45 -2.86 -18.25
C GLY A 66 -7.49 -3.37 -17.16
N SER A 67 -6.22 -2.93 -17.15
CA SER A 67 -5.31 -3.15 -16.03
C SER A 67 -5.63 -2.21 -14.89
N ARG A 68 -5.98 -2.77 -13.73
CA ARG A 68 -6.27 -2.01 -12.50
C ARG A 68 -5.17 -2.20 -11.46
N SER A 69 -4.88 -1.16 -10.70
CA SER A 69 -4.05 -1.21 -9.49
C SER A 69 -4.54 -0.17 -8.49
N GLU A 70 -4.19 -0.40 -7.23
CA GLU A 70 -4.27 0.62 -6.19
C GLU A 70 -2.83 1.06 -5.88
N ILE A 71 -2.65 2.34 -5.57
CA ILE A 71 -1.40 2.93 -5.11
C ILE A 71 -1.60 3.33 -3.66
N ASP A 72 -0.81 2.73 -2.76
CA ASP A 72 -0.92 2.97 -1.31
C ASP A 72 -0.62 4.44 -0.99
N ASN A 73 0.49 4.98 -1.51
CA ASN A 73 0.93 6.36 -1.33
C ASN A 73 1.43 6.94 -2.66
N LEU A 74 0.83 8.04 -3.08
CA LEU A 74 1.20 8.80 -4.27
C LEU A 74 1.60 10.21 -3.84
N ILE A 75 2.86 10.58 -4.05
CA ILE A 75 3.39 11.91 -3.76
C ILE A 75 3.51 12.68 -5.08
N ILE A 76 3.05 13.92 -5.10
CA ILE A 76 3.16 14.83 -6.24
C ILE A 76 3.84 16.10 -5.74
N ASN A 77 4.93 16.50 -6.38
CA ASN A 77 5.60 17.75 -6.07
C ASN A 77 6.34 18.31 -7.29
N SER A 78 7.08 19.40 -7.09
CA SER A 78 7.83 20.06 -8.16
C SER A 78 8.84 19.15 -8.88
N HIS A 79 9.29 18.04 -8.28
CA HIS A 79 10.27 17.12 -8.84
C HIS A 79 9.65 16.00 -9.69
N GLY A 80 8.36 15.69 -9.51
CA GLY A 80 7.67 14.63 -10.24
C GLY A 80 6.53 13.99 -9.45
N VAL A 81 6.24 12.73 -9.82
CA VAL A 81 5.22 11.90 -9.17
C VAL A 81 5.88 10.63 -8.66
N PHE A 82 5.69 10.31 -7.38
CA PHE A 82 6.39 9.24 -6.69
C PHE A 82 5.41 8.27 -6.05
N ILE A 83 5.63 6.99 -6.30
CA ILE A 83 4.84 5.89 -5.73
C ILE A 83 5.61 5.31 -4.56
N ILE A 84 5.00 5.15 -3.39
CA ILE A 84 5.60 4.43 -2.27
C ILE A 84 4.67 3.30 -1.83
N GLU A 85 5.08 2.07 -2.14
CA GLU A 85 4.41 0.84 -1.73
C GLU A 85 4.96 0.36 -0.39
N VAL A 86 4.08 0.04 0.56
CA VAL A 86 4.51 -0.40 1.89
C VAL A 86 4.09 -1.83 2.14
N LYS A 87 5.01 -2.63 2.70
CA LYS A 87 4.71 -3.98 3.17
C LYS A 87 5.24 -4.26 4.56
N ASN A 88 4.35 -4.81 5.39
CA ASN A 88 4.71 -5.39 6.67
C ASN A 88 4.84 -6.91 6.54
N TYR A 89 5.98 -7.37 6.02
CA TYR A 89 6.27 -8.79 5.87
C TYR A 89 7.09 -9.33 7.03
N VAL A 90 6.40 -9.68 8.13
CA VAL A 90 7.04 -10.36 9.28
C VAL A 90 7.60 -11.73 8.89
N GLY A 91 8.92 -11.91 9.04
CA GLY A 91 9.66 -13.14 8.76
C GLY A 91 10.92 -12.90 7.95
N GLU A 92 11.56 -13.97 7.48
CA GLU A 92 12.64 -13.92 6.49
C GLU A 92 12.03 -13.95 5.08
N LEU A 93 12.54 -13.11 4.18
CA LEU A 93 12.15 -13.09 2.78
C LEU A 93 13.25 -13.72 1.91
N VAL A 94 12.84 -14.46 0.88
CA VAL A 94 13.73 -15.06 -0.11
C VAL A 94 13.12 -14.88 -1.50
N GLY A 95 13.89 -14.31 -2.42
CA GLY A 95 13.52 -14.10 -3.82
C GLY A 95 14.41 -13.04 -4.47
N GLY A 96 14.37 -12.96 -5.79
CA GLY A 96 15.11 -11.99 -6.60
C GLY A 96 14.27 -10.81 -7.06
N LEU A 97 14.94 -9.82 -7.64
CA LEU A 97 14.33 -8.60 -8.18
C LEU A 97 13.28 -8.86 -9.26
N ASP A 98 13.54 -9.85 -10.11
CA ASP A 98 12.69 -10.16 -11.26
C ASP A 98 11.62 -11.22 -10.98
N ASP A 99 11.69 -11.87 -9.82
CA ASP A 99 10.70 -12.87 -9.41
C ASP A 99 9.32 -12.22 -9.27
N TYR A 100 8.29 -12.90 -9.78
CA TYR A 100 6.91 -12.44 -9.66
C TYR A 100 6.44 -12.43 -8.19
N GLU A 101 6.91 -13.41 -7.42
CA GLU A 101 6.58 -13.62 -6.02
C GLU A 101 7.82 -14.02 -5.23
N TRP A 102 7.84 -13.65 -3.96
CA TRP A 102 8.86 -14.06 -2.99
C TRP A 102 8.33 -15.13 -2.05
N LYS A 103 9.24 -15.83 -1.37
CA LYS A 103 8.94 -16.72 -0.25
C LYS A 103 9.15 -15.97 1.06
N LYS A 104 8.22 -16.13 1.99
CA LYS A 104 8.28 -15.60 3.35
C LYS A 104 8.27 -16.75 4.35
N TYR A 105 9.33 -16.86 5.14
CA TYR A 105 9.50 -17.85 6.19
C TYR A 105 9.26 -17.21 7.55
N LYS A 106 8.39 -17.82 8.36
CA LYS A 106 8.13 -17.37 9.73
C LYS A 106 8.29 -18.54 10.69
N THR A 107 9.17 -18.38 11.66
CA THR A 107 9.36 -19.32 12.77
C THR A 107 8.42 -18.95 13.91
N THR A 108 7.66 -19.91 14.42
CA THR A 108 6.82 -19.70 15.61
C THR A 108 7.65 -19.83 16.89
N PRO A 109 7.14 -19.38 18.04
CA PRO A 109 7.80 -19.62 19.33
C PRO A 109 8.04 -21.11 19.64
N GLY A 110 7.26 -22.02 19.05
CA GLY A 110 7.43 -23.48 19.19
C GLY A 110 8.48 -24.09 18.27
N GLY A 111 9.10 -23.30 17.40
CA GLY A 111 10.13 -23.75 16.44
C GLY A 111 9.60 -24.21 15.08
N ASP A 112 8.28 -24.21 14.87
CA ASP A 112 7.68 -24.56 13.58
C ASP A 112 7.95 -23.47 12.54
N ILE A 113 8.37 -23.87 11.34
CA ILE A 113 8.64 -22.97 10.22
C ILE A 113 7.46 -23.01 9.23
N TYR A 114 6.86 -21.85 9.00
CA TYR A 114 5.80 -21.68 8.00
C TYR A 114 6.33 -20.90 6.80
N CYS A 115 6.14 -21.44 5.60
CA CYS A 115 6.45 -20.77 4.35
C CYS A 115 5.16 -20.29 3.68
N LYS A 116 5.13 -19.02 3.26
CA LYS A 116 4.08 -18.46 2.41
C LYS A 116 4.69 -17.81 1.18
N THR A 117 4.00 -17.91 0.05
CA THR A 117 4.30 -17.07 -1.10
C THR A 117 3.67 -15.69 -0.90
N VAL A 118 4.42 -14.63 -1.19
CA VAL A 118 3.95 -13.24 -1.13
C VAL A 118 4.29 -12.54 -2.43
N LYS A 119 3.53 -11.52 -2.81
CA LYS A 119 3.83 -10.72 -4.00
C LYS A 119 5.18 -10.04 -3.83
N ASN A 120 5.93 -9.91 -4.93
CA ASN A 120 7.09 -9.05 -4.97
C ASN A 120 6.62 -7.57 -5.09
N PRO A 121 6.82 -6.73 -4.06
CA PRO A 121 6.37 -5.33 -4.09
C PRO A 121 7.08 -4.52 -5.18
N ILE A 122 8.31 -4.87 -5.58
CA ILE A 122 9.04 -4.20 -6.65
C ILE A 122 8.32 -4.40 -8.00
N LYS A 123 7.84 -5.62 -8.27
CA LYS A 123 7.05 -5.89 -9.49
C LYS A 123 5.71 -5.16 -9.46
N GLN A 124 5.11 -5.04 -8.28
CA GLN A 124 3.88 -4.28 -8.09
C GLN A 124 4.09 -2.79 -8.42
N VAL A 125 5.13 -2.17 -7.85
CA VAL A 125 5.50 -0.78 -8.12
C VAL A 125 5.82 -0.54 -9.59
N LYS A 126 6.67 -1.38 -10.21
CA LYS A 126 6.97 -1.27 -11.65
C LYS A 126 5.72 -1.29 -12.53
N ARG A 127 4.71 -2.08 -12.15
CA ARG A 127 3.41 -2.11 -12.83
C ARG A 127 2.60 -0.83 -12.58
N GLN A 128 2.58 -0.32 -11.35
CA GLN A 128 1.89 0.94 -11.03
C GLN A 128 2.52 2.12 -11.79
N ILE A 129 3.86 2.22 -11.83
CA ILE A 129 4.59 3.21 -12.64
C ILE A 129 4.13 3.12 -14.10
N TYR A 130 4.16 1.92 -14.70
CA TYR A 130 3.72 1.73 -16.08
C TYR A 130 2.30 2.27 -16.31
N ILE A 131 1.32 1.90 -15.48
CA ILE A 131 -0.07 2.34 -15.62
C ILE A 131 -0.18 3.86 -15.44
N LEU A 132 0.43 4.40 -14.39
CA LEU A 132 0.38 5.81 -14.04
C LEU A 132 1.00 6.69 -15.15
N SER A 133 2.17 6.31 -15.66
CA SER A 133 2.79 7.03 -16.78
C SER A 133 1.93 7.01 -18.04
N HIS A 134 1.13 5.96 -18.29
CA HIS A 134 0.20 5.95 -19.42
C HIS A 134 -0.97 6.91 -19.21
N ILE A 135 -1.55 6.94 -18.01
CA ILE A 135 -2.62 7.89 -17.66
C ILE A 135 -2.11 9.32 -17.86
N LEU A 136 -0.96 9.67 -17.29
CA LEU A 136 -0.39 11.02 -17.41
C LEU A 136 -0.14 11.42 -18.87
N ARG A 137 0.39 10.50 -19.70
CA ARG A 137 0.57 10.74 -21.13
C ARG A 137 -0.74 10.97 -21.88
N GLN A 138 -1.85 10.29 -21.52
CA GLN A 138 -3.16 10.55 -22.12
C GLN A 138 -3.66 11.97 -21.82
N HIS A 139 -3.29 12.51 -20.67
CA HIS A 139 -3.54 13.89 -20.28
C HIS A 139 -2.51 14.89 -20.84
N LYS A 140 -1.58 14.44 -21.69
CA LYS A 140 -0.49 15.23 -22.29
C LYS A 140 0.47 15.83 -21.25
N LEU A 141 0.63 15.14 -20.12
CA LEU A 141 1.58 15.49 -19.07
C LEU A 141 2.83 14.61 -19.25
N ASP A 142 3.98 15.25 -19.50
CA ASP A 142 5.27 14.57 -19.57
C ASP A 142 5.96 14.69 -18.20
N VAL A 143 5.56 13.77 -17.31
CA VAL A 143 5.93 13.82 -15.90
C VAL A 143 6.82 12.66 -15.54
N TRP A 144 7.94 12.93 -14.85
CA TRP A 144 8.75 11.88 -14.26
C TRP A 144 7.97 11.11 -13.21
N VAL A 145 7.95 9.78 -13.36
CA VAL A 145 7.29 8.88 -12.43
C VAL A 145 8.31 7.88 -11.90
N ASP A 146 8.58 7.94 -10.60
CA ASP A 146 9.39 6.95 -9.90
C ASP A 146 8.55 6.18 -8.89
N GLY A 147 9.08 5.06 -8.43
CA GLY A 147 8.41 4.26 -7.43
C GLY A 147 9.36 3.47 -6.57
N TYR A 148 8.96 3.31 -5.32
CA TYR A 148 9.78 2.77 -4.24
C TYR A 148 8.97 1.84 -3.34
N VAL A 149 9.70 1.05 -2.56
CA VAL A 149 9.16 0.07 -1.62
C VAL A 149 9.74 0.34 -0.24
N ILE A 150 8.88 0.32 0.77
CA ILE A 150 9.28 0.27 2.18
C ILE A 150 8.86 -1.08 2.76
N LEU A 151 9.83 -1.82 3.29
CA LEU A 151 9.59 -3.00 4.12
C LEU A 151 9.74 -2.60 5.58
N LEU A 152 8.64 -2.62 6.35
CA LEU A 152 8.66 -2.14 7.74
C LEU A 152 9.62 -2.95 8.64
N GLU A 153 9.85 -4.22 8.29
CA GLU A 153 10.74 -5.13 9.01
C GLU A 153 12.21 -5.04 8.55
N LYS A 154 12.53 -4.17 7.58
CA LYS A 154 13.89 -3.96 7.03
C LYS A 154 14.59 -5.27 6.65
N ASN A 155 13.84 -6.14 5.99
CA ASN A 155 14.21 -7.52 5.70
C ASN A 155 14.22 -7.82 4.19
N SER A 156 14.62 -6.82 3.38
CA SER A 156 14.65 -6.99 1.94
C SER A 156 15.54 -8.18 1.55
N PRO A 157 15.08 -9.10 0.68
CA PRO A 157 15.92 -10.18 0.17
C PRO A 157 16.91 -9.70 -0.91
N VAL A 158 16.83 -8.43 -1.31
CA VAL A 158 17.56 -7.83 -2.41
C VAL A 158 18.10 -6.45 -2.01
N ASP A 159 19.24 -6.08 -2.60
CA ASP A 159 19.86 -4.76 -2.49
C ASP A 159 19.60 -4.00 -3.80
N ASP A 160 18.73 -2.99 -3.76
CA ASP A 160 18.25 -2.24 -4.93
C ASP A 160 17.75 -0.84 -4.52
N ASP A 161 18.02 0.17 -5.34
CA ASP A 161 17.68 1.58 -5.07
C ASP A 161 16.17 1.84 -4.92
N MET A 162 15.31 0.92 -5.39
CA MET A 162 13.87 1.00 -5.16
C MET A 162 13.49 0.70 -3.70
N ILE A 163 14.39 0.15 -2.87
CA ILE A 163 14.12 -0.15 -1.46
C ILE A 163 14.56 1.02 -0.57
N LEU A 164 13.62 1.60 0.17
CA LEU A 164 13.90 2.69 1.11
C LEU A 164 13.90 2.17 2.55
N GLU A 165 14.99 2.41 3.28
CA GLU A 165 15.17 1.86 4.64
C GLU A 165 15.22 2.93 5.74
N SER A 166 15.28 4.21 5.36
CA SER A 166 15.38 5.35 6.28
C SER A 166 14.62 6.58 5.80
N LEU A 167 14.33 7.50 6.73
CA LEU A 167 13.76 8.82 6.40
C LEU A 167 14.64 9.60 5.41
N SER A 168 15.97 9.46 5.50
CA SER A 168 16.87 10.11 4.55
C SER A 168 16.74 9.52 3.15
N ASP A 169 16.44 8.24 3.01
CA ASP A 169 16.26 7.63 1.70
C ASP A 169 14.96 8.11 1.08
N ILE A 170 13.88 8.21 1.87
CA ILE A 170 12.60 8.75 1.41
C ILE A 170 12.76 10.21 0.97
N ASP A 171 13.38 11.06 1.79
CA ASP A 171 13.62 12.46 1.44
C ASP A 171 14.47 12.60 0.17
N LYS A 172 15.55 11.82 0.04
CA LYS A 172 16.37 11.82 -1.19
C LYS A 172 15.61 11.29 -2.40
N ALA A 173 14.72 10.33 -2.23
CA ALA A 173 13.93 9.75 -3.31
C ALA A 173 12.93 10.77 -3.88
N ILE A 174 12.22 11.50 -3.03
CA ILE A 174 11.16 12.43 -3.47
C ILE A 174 11.64 13.88 -3.66
N HIS A 175 12.82 14.25 -3.14
CA HIS A 175 13.42 15.59 -3.24
C HIS A 175 14.83 15.61 -3.82
N GLY A 176 15.34 14.48 -4.30
CA GLY A 176 16.65 14.38 -4.92
C GLY A 176 16.79 15.28 -6.15
N LEU A 177 18.04 15.54 -6.56
CA LEU A 177 18.34 16.43 -7.68
C LEU A 177 17.83 15.88 -9.03
N GLY A 178 16.61 16.29 -9.37
CA GLY A 178 16.13 16.66 -10.71
C GLY A 178 15.66 15.53 -11.62
N SER A 179 14.34 15.45 -11.80
CA SER A 179 13.74 14.74 -12.93
C SER A 179 12.68 15.55 -13.69
N ASN A 180 12.00 16.49 -13.02
CA ASN A 180 11.15 17.52 -13.61
C ASN A 180 11.12 18.80 -12.75
N HIS A 181 10.59 19.90 -13.29
CA HIS A 181 10.26 21.13 -12.54
C HIS A 181 8.80 21.49 -12.83
N LEU A 182 7.88 20.79 -12.17
CA LEU A 182 6.45 21.03 -12.32
C LEU A 182 6.07 22.37 -11.68
N SER A 183 5.26 23.14 -12.38
CA SER A 183 4.61 24.32 -11.81
C SER A 183 3.49 23.92 -10.85
N ASP A 184 3.14 24.78 -9.90
CA ASP A 184 2.00 24.58 -8.99
C ASP A 184 0.71 24.20 -9.75
N ARG A 185 0.50 24.82 -10.92
CA ARG A 185 -0.63 24.50 -11.80
C ARG A 185 -0.59 23.08 -12.33
N GLU A 186 0.58 22.56 -12.69
CA GLU A 186 0.72 21.18 -13.16
C GLU A 186 0.53 20.19 -12.02
N ILE A 187 1.03 20.52 -10.81
CA ILE A 187 0.80 19.75 -9.59
C ILE A 187 -0.70 19.64 -9.30
N ASP A 188 -1.44 20.76 -9.32
CA ASP A 188 -2.89 20.79 -9.11
C ASP A 188 -3.63 19.93 -10.16
N ILE A 189 -3.28 20.06 -11.45
CA ILE A 189 -3.90 19.26 -12.53
C ILE A 189 -3.64 17.76 -12.33
N ILE A 190 -2.43 17.39 -11.89
CA ILE A 190 -2.10 15.98 -11.62
C ILE A 190 -2.91 15.48 -10.43
N ALA A 191 -3.01 16.25 -9.35
CA ALA A 191 -3.80 15.89 -8.18
C ALA A 191 -5.29 15.67 -8.54
N ASP A 192 -5.87 16.57 -9.32
CA ASP A 192 -7.26 16.50 -9.80
C ASP A 192 -7.58 15.24 -10.65
N ILE A 193 -6.57 14.59 -11.23
CA ILE A 193 -6.77 13.33 -11.99
C ILE A 193 -7.01 12.15 -11.03
N PHE A 194 -6.51 12.24 -9.79
CA PHE A 194 -6.38 11.11 -8.87
C PHE A 194 -7.17 11.26 -7.55
N ASP A 195 -7.72 12.44 -7.26
CA ASP A 195 -8.68 12.70 -6.17
C ASP A 195 -10.10 12.22 -6.52
#